data_AF-A0A972WWT7-F1
#
_entry.id   AF-A0A972WWT7-F1
#
_cell.length_a   1.000
_cell.length_b   1.000
_cell.length_c   1.000
_cell.angle_alpha   90.00
_cell.angle_beta   90.00
_cell.angle_gamma   90.00
#
_symmetry.space_group_name_H-M   'P 1'
#
loop_
_entity.id
_entity.type
_entity.pdbx_description
1 polymer ?
#
loop_
_entity_poly.entity_id
_entity_poly.type
_entity_poly.pdbx_seq_one_letter_code
_entity_poly.pdbx_strand_id
1 'polypeptide(L)' 'LQVVNDSTATSTMSNIQQTSDQNIDHKPASVTKNSSSVFGAPDWSKTPRNAQCPCGSGKKYKMCHGRVN' A
#
# COMPACT_ATOMS: atom_id res chain seq x y z
N LEU A 1 30.54 -19.55 34.97
CA LEU A 1 29.11 -19.17 35.00
C LEU A 1 29.00 -17.79 34.41
N GLN A 2 28.32 -17.65 33.27
CA GLN A 2 27.98 -16.36 32.69
C GLN A 2 26.81 -15.76 33.47
N VAL A 3 26.93 -14.51 33.92
CA VAL A 3 25.79 -13.68 34.27
C VAL A 3 25.99 -12.35 33.54
N VAL A 4 25.23 -12.16 32.47
CA VAL A 4 25.09 -10.88 31.78
C VAL A 4 23.75 -10.27 32.14
N ASN A 5 23.74 -8.93 32.14
CA ASN A 5 22.63 -8.02 31.88
C ASN A 5 21.85 -7.48 33.09
N ASP A 6 22.10 -6.21 33.43
CA ASP A 6 20.98 -5.26 33.53
C ASP A 6 21.39 -3.79 33.24
N SER A 7 20.98 -3.34 32.05
CA SER A 7 20.15 -2.14 31.80
C SER A 7 20.28 -0.93 32.74
N THR A 8 21.02 0.11 32.31
CA THR A 8 20.77 1.48 32.78
C THR A 8 20.75 2.46 31.61
N ALA A 9 19.56 2.60 31.02
CA ALA A 9 19.24 3.64 30.05
C ALA A 9 19.20 5.01 30.75
N THR A 10 20.12 5.91 30.40
CA THR A 10 20.14 7.26 30.96
C THR A 10 20.20 8.33 29.86
N SER A 11 19.24 9.24 29.96
CA SER A 11 19.24 10.65 29.53
C SER A 11 19.12 11.02 28.04
N THR A 12 17.85 11.20 27.64
CA THR A 12 17.26 12.47 27.17
C THR A 12 18.20 13.53 26.59
N MET A 13 18.06 13.82 25.29
CA MET A 13 18.12 15.19 24.79
C MET A 13 16.98 15.44 23.82
N SER A 14 16.11 16.36 24.23
CA SER A 14 15.02 16.95 23.48
C SER A 14 15.55 17.57 22.18
N ASN A 15 14.99 17.16 21.04
CA ASN A 15 15.15 17.91 19.81
C ASN A 15 13.76 18.23 19.25
N ILE A 16 13.40 19.48 19.50
CA ILE A 16 12.59 20.40 18.69
C ILE A 16 11.18 19.98 18.25
N GLN A 17 10.29 20.90 18.62
CA GLN A 17 8.86 20.93 18.38
C GLN A 17 8.44 20.53 16.96
N GLN A 18 7.37 19.74 16.94
CA GLN A 18 6.41 19.58 15.86
C GLN A 18 6.07 20.93 15.22
N THR A 19 6.35 21.09 13.93
CA THR A 19 5.69 22.11 13.11
C THR A 19 4.66 21.42 12.22
N SER A 20 3.43 21.78 12.49
CA SER A 20 2.18 21.58 11.76
C SER A 20 2.26 21.73 10.24
N ASP A 21 1.30 21.07 9.58
CA ASP A 21 0.73 21.42 8.28
C ASP A 21 1.62 21.37 7.03
N GLN A 22 1.77 20.16 6.49
CA GLN A 22 1.77 19.98 5.04
C GLN A 22 0.81 18.82 4.70
N ASN A 23 -0.49 19.10 4.80
CA ASN A 23 -1.48 18.38 4.02
C ASN A 23 -1.20 18.74 2.55
N ILE A 24 -0.32 17.98 1.89
CA ILE A 24 -0.22 18.07 0.45
C ILE A 24 -1.50 17.43 -0.09
N ASP A 25 -2.47 18.30 -0.31
CA ASP A 25 -3.58 18.15 -1.25
C ASP A 25 -2.97 17.88 -2.63
N HIS A 26 -2.51 16.64 -2.83
CA HIS A 26 -2.41 16.09 -4.16
C HIS A 26 -3.86 15.91 -4.57
N LYS A 27 -4.41 16.93 -5.20
CA LYS A 27 -5.60 16.85 -6.04
C LYS A 27 -5.25 15.98 -7.25
N PRO A 28 -5.61 14.67 -7.31
CA PRO A 28 -5.83 14.09 -8.62
C PRO A 28 -7.08 14.80 -9.15
N ALA A 29 -6.88 15.62 -10.19
CA ALA A 29 -7.98 16.17 -10.95
C ALA A 29 -9.00 15.04 -11.23
N SER A 30 -10.23 15.34 -10.86
CA SER A 30 -11.42 14.53 -11.05
C SER A 30 -11.41 13.78 -12.39
N VAL A 31 -11.30 12.46 -12.31
CA VAL A 31 -12.10 11.57 -13.15
C VAL A 31 -12.77 10.60 -12.18
N THR A 32 -13.92 11.04 -11.68
CA THR A 32 -15.01 10.25 -11.09
C THR A 32 -14.58 8.99 -10.32
N LYS A 33 -14.13 9.17 -9.08
CA LYS A 33 -14.01 8.06 -8.12
C LYS A 33 -15.33 7.90 -7.38
N ASN A 34 -16.17 6.97 -7.83
CA ASN A 34 -17.18 6.32 -7.01
C ASN A 34 -16.48 5.38 -6.01
N SER A 35 -15.78 5.96 -5.03
CA SER A 35 -15.19 5.21 -3.92
C SER A 35 -16.26 4.85 -2.89
N SER A 36 -16.99 3.77 -3.16
CA SER A 36 -17.59 2.96 -2.10
C SER A 36 -16.53 1.94 -1.68
N SER A 37 -15.75 2.29 -0.67
CA SER A 37 -14.76 1.44 -0.05
C SER A 37 -15.42 0.25 0.65
N VAL A 38 -15.56 -0.86 -0.05
CA VAL A 38 -15.68 -2.20 0.55
C VAL A 38 -14.33 -2.87 0.30
N PHE A 39 -13.56 -3.08 1.36
CA PHE A 39 -12.28 -3.80 1.43
C PHE A 39 -11.63 -4.16 0.08
N GLY A 40 -10.89 -3.19 -0.44
CA GLY A 40 -9.87 -3.26 -1.50
C GLY A 40 -9.82 -4.53 -2.36
N ALA A 41 -10.78 -4.70 -3.26
CA ALA A 41 -10.52 -5.52 -4.43
C ALA A 41 -9.39 -4.84 -5.23
N PRO A 42 -8.28 -5.53 -5.52
CA PRO A 42 -7.22 -4.96 -6.34
C PRO A 42 -7.74 -4.60 -7.74
N ASP A 43 -7.58 -3.34 -8.13
CA ASP A 43 -7.97 -2.82 -9.45
C ASP A 43 -7.04 -3.40 -10.53
N TRP A 44 -7.51 -4.43 -11.23
CA TRP A 44 -6.85 -5.04 -12.38
C TRP A 44 -7.38 -4.53 -13.73
N SER A 45 -8.19 -3.46 -13.76
CA SER A 45 -8.81 -2.97 -14.99
C SER A 45 -7.79 -2.47 -16.03
N LYS A 46 -6.56 -2.17 -15.60
CA LYS A 46 -5.44 -1.77 -16.47
C LYS A 46 -4.56 -2.94 -16.91
N THR A 47 -4.82 -4.17 -16.45
CA THR A 47 -4.03 -5.34 -16.81
C THR A 47 -4.28 -5.72 -18.29
N PRO A 48 -3.24 -5.80 -19.13
CA PRO A 48 -3.43 -6.17 -20.53
C PRO A 48 -3.94 -7.61 -20.66
N ARG A 49 -4.89 -7.85 -21.58
CA ARG A 49 -5.52 -9.16 -21.80
C ARG A 49 -4.53 -10.30 -22.08
N ASN A 50 -3.37 -10.02 -22.65
CA ASN A 50 -2.34 -11.02 -22.95
C ASN A 50 -1.25 -11.15 -21.86
N ALA A 51 -1.21 -10.26 -20.86
CA ALA A 51 -0.23 -10.34 -19.76
C ALA A 51 -0.55 -11.50 -18.81
N GLN A 52 0.42 -11.88 -17.98
CA GLN A 52 0.20 -12.83 -16.89
C GLN A 52 -0.85 -12.30 -15.91
N CYS A 53 -1.70 -13.19 -15.40
CA CYS A 53 -2.76 -12.82 -14.47
C CYS A 53 -2.15 -12.46 -13.09
N PRO A 54 -2.47 -11.29 -12.53
CA PRO A 54 -1.90 -10.81 -11.26
C PRO A 54 -2.29 -11.65 -10.05
N CYS A 55 -3.21 -12.61 -10.19
CA CYS A 55 -3.54 -13.59 -9.17
C CYS A 55 -2.52 -14.74 -9.02
N GLY A 56 -1.45 -14.77 -9.81
CA GLY A 56 -0.39 -15.78 -9.71
C GLY A 56 -0.71 -17.14 -10.34
N SER A 57 -1.77 -17.26 -11.13
CA SER A 57 -2.17 -18.54 -11.74
C SER A 57 -1.29 -19.02 -12.89
N GLY A 58 -0.34 -18.20 -13.35
CA GLY A 58 0.47 -18.47 -14.55
C GLY A 58 -0.30 -18.39 -15.88
N LYS A 59 -1.62 -18.21 -15.85
CA LYS A 59 -2.46 -18.04 -17.05
C LYS A 59 -2.45 -16.59 -17.53
N LYS A 60 -2.71 -16.36 -18.82
CA LYS A 60 -2.93 -15.00 -19.35
C LYS A 60 -4.21 -14.40 -18.74
N TYR A 61 -4.24 -13.08 -18.53
CA TYR A 61 -5.39 -12.38 -17.93
C TYR A 61 -6.72 -12.73 -18.63
N LYS A 62 -6.76 -12.73 -19.97
CA LYS A 62 -7.94 -13.12 -20.77
C LYS A 62 -8.43 -14.56 -20.59
N MET A 63 -7.60 -15.42 -20.00
CA MET A 63 -7.89 -16.84 -19.74
C MET A 63 -8.15 -17.10 -18.24
N CYS A 64 -8.23 -16.05 -17.42
CA CYS A 64 -8.39 -16.13 -15.98
C CYS A 64 -9.37 -15.03 -15.53
N HIS A 65 -8.97 -14.09 -14.67
CA HIS A 65 -9.84 -13.03 -14.14
C HIS A 65 -10.28 -11.98 -15.19
N GLY A 66 -9.71 -11.98 -16.39
CA GLY A 66 -10.13 -11.17 -17.53
C GLY A 66 -10.90 -11.96 -18.60
N ARG A 67 -11.39 -13.15 -18.26
CA ARG A 67 -12.25 -13.97 -19.13
C ARG A 67 -13.60 -13.25 -19.26
N VAL A 68 -13.85 -12.75 -20.46
CA VAL A 68 -15.20 -12.35 -20.89
C VAL A 68 -15.83 -13.57 -21.57
N ASN A 69 -17.09 -13.85 -21.23
CA ASN A 69 -17.89 -14.89 -21.87
C ASN A 69 -18.10 -14.60 -23.35
#